data_AF-A0A9W4W1P2-F1
#
_entry.id   AF-A0A9W4W1P2-F1
#
_cell.length_a   1.000
_cell.length_b   1.000
_cell.length_c   1.000
_cell.angle_alpha   90.00
_cell.angle_beta   90.00
_cell.angle_gamma   90.00
#
_symmetry.space_group_name_H-M   'P 1'
#
loop_
_entity.id
_entity.type
_entity.pdbx_description
1 polymer ?
#
loop_
_entity_poly.entity_id
_entity_poly.type
_entity_poly.pdbx_seq_one_letter_code
_entity_poly.pdbx_strand_id
1 'polypeptide(L)'
;MNEEAFHRIRNLSPSDVAPRIAVDDGPDRTLLYGWSAAVGEGSNRTWHVYREDGQLHLFVYSGPKPTGEVRVLDESEATRNALILSDEPMLISGTELGAALLVPPKRAYPAACDEDFCARLLALGVHISFTTFEARPEKPFHGLRASDLPAPSLRP
;
A
#
# COMPACT_ATOMS: atom_id res chain seq x y z
N MET A 1 20.61 3.47 -33.36
CA MET A 1 19.30 4.13 -33.20
C MET A 1 19.29 5.36 -34.09
N ASN A 2 18.32 5.52 -34.99
CA ASN A 2 18.24 6.66 -35.89
C ASN A 2 17.37 7.78 -35.29
N GLU A 3 17.40 8.98 -35.90
CA GLU A 3 16.70 10.18 -35.44
C GLU A 3 15.18 9.95 -35.33
N GLU A 4 14.58 9.21 -36.27
CA GLU A 4 13.18 8.79 -36.23
C GLU A 4 12.85 7.85 -35.06
N ALA A 5 13.75 6.93 -34.71
CA ALA A 5 13.58 6.06 -33.53
C ALA A 5 13.71 6.87 -32.23
N PHE A 6 14.60 7.86 -32.19
CA PHE A 6 14.76 8.75 -31.04
C PHE A 6 13.51 9.61 -30.79
N HIS A 7 12.92 10.20 -31.84
CA HIS A 7 11.69 10.99 -31.71
C HIS A 7 10.46 10.14 -31.37
N ARG A 8 10.37 8.91 -31.87
CA ARG A 8 9.31 7.97 -31.45
C ARG A 8 9.38 7.67 -29.95
N ILE A 9 10.57 7.39 -29.42
CA ILE A 9 10.74 7.08 -27.99
C ILE A 9 10.50 8.32 -27.12
N ARG A 10 10.86 9.53 -27.58
CA ARG A 10 10.62 10.78 -26.85
C ARG A 10 9.14 11.19 -26.80
N ASN A 11 8.34 10.76 -27.79
CA ASN A 11 6.91 11.07 -27.91
C ASN A 11 6.00 9.90 -27.48
N LEU A 12 6.56 8.76 -27.08
CA LEU A 12 5.83 7.81 -26.26
C LEU A 12 5.64 8.49 -24.90
N SER A 13 4.47 9.07 -24.67
CA SER A 13 4.02 9.28 -23.29
C SER A 13 4.16 7.94 -22.58
N PRO A 14 4.76 7.86 -21.38
CA PRO A 14 4.52 6.70 -20.53
C PRO A 14 3.00 6.50 -20.51
N SER A 15 2.51 5.28 -20.69
CA SER A 15 1.07 5.00 -20.61
C SER A 15 0.48 5.80 -19.45
N ASP A 16 -0.37 6.79 -19.74
CA ASP A 16 -0.90 7.74 -18.75
C ASP A 16 -1.78 7.04 -17.70
N VAL A 17 -2.07 5.76 -17.92
CA VAL A 17 -2.71 4.89 -16.94
C VAL A 17 -1.64 4.37 -15.99
N ALA A 18 -1.58 4.94 -14.78
CA ALA A 18 -0.78 4.39 -13.70
C ALA A 18 -1.07 2.88 -13.53
N PRO A 19 -0.04 2.02 -13.39
CA PRO A 19 -0.25 0.58 -13.34
C PRO A 19 -1.16 0.22 -12.16
N ARG A 20 -2.12 -0.67 -12.42
CA ARG A 20 -3.07 -1.17 -11.43
C ARG A 20 -2.81 -2.64 -11.16
N ILE A 21 -3.15 -3.09 -9.95
CA ILE A 21 -3.00 -4.48 -9.53
C ILE A 21 -4.30 -4.97 -8.93
N ALA A 22 -4.79 -6.09 -9.47
CA ALA A 22 -5.98 -6.77 -8.96
C ALA A 22 -5.65 -7.65 -7.76
N VAL A 23 -6.64 -7.86 -6.90
CA VAL A 23 -6.61 -8.90 -5.88
C VAL A 23 -6.34 -10.27 -6.53
N ASP A 24 -5.59 -11.12 -5.84
CA ASP A 24 -5.44 -12.51 -6.27
C ASP A 24 -6.50 -13.43 -5.64
N ASP A 25 -6.61 -14.63 -6.21
CA ASP A 25 -7.25 -15.74 -5.54
C ASP A 25 -6.32 -16.26 -4.45
N GLY A 26 -6.87 -16.55 -3.28
CA GLY A 26 -6.09 -17.06 -2.16
C GLY A 26 -6.78 -16.92 -0.82
N PRO A 27 -6.10 -17.28 0.28
CA PRO A 27 -6.56 -16.97 1.62
C PRO A 27 -6.31 -15.50 1.95
N ASP A 28 -7.02 -15.01 2.96
CA ASP A 28 -6.81 -13.69 3.52
C ASP A 28 -5.44 -13.63 4.23
N ARG A 29 -4.65 -12.61 3.88
CA ARG A 29 -3.25 -12.49 4.30
C ARG A 29 -2.68 -11.10 4.06
N THR A 30 -1.57 -10.81 4.72
CA THR A 30 -0.71 -9.68 4.39
C THR A 30 -0.09 -9.89 3.02
N LEU A 31 -0.18 -8.87 2.17
CA LEU A 31 0.45 -8.86 0.86
C LEU A 31 1.73 -8.01 0.88
N LEU A 32 1.68 -6.86 1.56
CA LEU A 32 2.83 -5.99 1.74
C LEU A 32 2.76 -5.30 3.10
N TYR A 33 3.89 -5.28 3.82
CA TYR A 33 3.99 -4.62 5.11
C TYR A 33 5.24 -3.75 5.20
N GLY A 34 5.07 -2.47 5.53
CA GLY A 34 6.18 -1.53 5.59
C GLY A 34 5.81 -0.21 6.25
N TRP A 35 6.65 0.81 6.04
CA TRP A 35 6.48 2.10 6.68
C TRP A 35 6.94 3.27 5.81
N SER A 36 6.42 4.46 6.10
CA SER A 36 6.98 5.74 5.67
C SER A 36 7.76 6.38 6.83
N ALA A 37 8.81 7.11 6.48
CA ALA A 37 9.48 7.97 7.45
C ALA A 37 8.52 9.08 7.92
N ALA A 38 8.64 9.45 9.20
CA ALA A 38 8.04 10.65 9.73
C ALA A 38 8.40 11.88 8.87
N VAL A 39 7.44 12.79 8.72
CA VAL A 39 7.65 14.11 8.10
C VAL A 39 7.45 15.17 9.19
N GLY A 40 8.46 16.03 9.39
CA GLY A 40 8.43 17.03 10.46
C GLY A 40 8.41 16.40 11.86
N GLU A 41 7.50 16.85 12.71
CA GLU A 41 7.27 16.32 14.07
C GLU A 41 6.34 15.10 14.10
N GLY A 42 5.96 14.56 12.92
CA GLY A 42 5.05 13.42 12.81
C GLY A 42 5.64 12.08 13.25
N SER A 43 4.81 11.03 13.21
CA SER A 43 5.22 9.65 13.47
C SER A 43 5.46 8.89 12.17
N ASN A 44 6.25 7.82 12.23
CA ASN A 44 6.29 6.84 11.14
C ASN A 44 4.88 6.31 10.90
N ARG A 45 4.49 6.21 9.63
CA ARG A 45 3.21 5.64 9.24
C ARG A 45 3.45 4.22 8.75
N THR A 46 2.64 3.29 9.21
CA THR A 46 2.60 1.92 8.73
C THR A 46 1.81 1.87 7.43
N TRP A 47 2.35 1.16 6.44
CA TRP A 47 1.64 0.74 5.23
C TRP A 47 1.35 -0.74 5.38
N HIS A 48 0.08 -1.10 5.54
CA HIS A 48 -0.35 -2.48 5.57
C HIS A 48 -1.29 -2.76 4.40
N VAL A 49 -0.79 -3.50 3.43
CA VAL A 49 -1.58 -4.00 2.30
C VAL A 49 -1.93 -5.45 2.57
N TYR A 50 -3.22 -5.77 2.53
CA TYR A 50 -3.70 -7.10 2.81
C TYR A 50 -4.90 -7.46 1.94
N ARG A 51 -5.09 -8.77 1.77
CA ARG A 51 -6.29 -9.35 1.19
C ARG A 51 -7.24 -9.73 2.32
N GLU A 52 -8.50 -9.31 2.20
CA GLU A 52 -9.60 -9.73 3.08
C GLU A 52 -10.90 -9.68 2.29
N ASP A 53 -11.72 -10.72 2.39
CA ASP A 53 -13.03 -10.84 1.72
C ASP A 53 -12.97 -10.60 0.20
N GLY A 54 -11.91 -11.07 -0.45
CA GLY A 54 -11.72 -10.93 -1.89
C GLY A 54 -11.44 -9.49 -2.35
N GLN A 55 -10.98 -8.63 -1.46
CA GLN A 55 -10.57 -7.26 -1.76
C GLN A 55 -9.11 -7.02 -1.37
N LEU A 56 -8.47 -6.08 -2.06
CA LEU A 56 -7.25 -5.42 -1.60
C LEU A 56 -7.63 -4.31 -0.65
N HIS A 57 -6.94 -4.26 0.49
CA HIS A 57 -7.03 -3.18 1.45
C HIS A 57 -5.66 -2.56 1.64
N LEU A 58 -5.57 -1.24 1.49
CA LEU A 58 -4.44 -0.44 1.96
C LEU A 58 -4.87 0.29 3.23
N PHE A 59 -4.28 -0.09 4.36
CA PHE A 59 -4.49 0.56 5.64
C PHE A 59 -3.23 1.30 6.09
N VAL A 60 -3.35 2.63 6.23
CA VAL A 60 -2.24 3.52 6.60
C VAL A 60 -2.51 4.16 7.95
N TYR A 61 -1.59 4.02 8.90
CA TYR A 61 -1.79 4.50 10.28
C TYR A 61 -0.48 4.77 11.03
N SER A 62 -0.52 5.62 12.06
CA SER A 62 0.61 5.87 12.97
C SER A 62 0.43 5.20 14.33
N GLY A 63 1.54 5.00 15.05
CA GLY A 63 1.55 4.62 16.47
C GLY A 63 1.09 3.18 16.81
N PRO A 64 1.06 2.84 18.11
CA PRO A 64 0.58 1.55 18.59
C PRO A 64 -0.96 1.54 18.63
N LYS A 65 -1.57 0.83 17.67
CA LYS A 65 -3.02 0.67 17.44
C LYS A 65 -3.83 1.99 17.38
N PRO A 66 -4.37 2.36 16.21
CA PRO A 66 -5.23 3.54 16.11
C PRO A 66 -6.41 3.46 17.07
N THR A 67 -6.70 4.54 17.78
CA THR A 67 -7.81 4.65 18.73
C THR A 67 -8.92 5.58 18.25
N GLY A 68 -8.88 6.01 16.99
CA GLY A 68 -9.86 6.91 16.37
C GLY A 68 -10.64 6.28 15.22
N GLU A 69 -11.53 7.07 14.63
CA GLU A 69 -12.29 6.69 13.44
C GLU A 69 -11.35 6.45 12.26
N VAL A 70 -11.60 5.37 11.53
CA VAL A 70 -10.92 5.09 10.26
C VAL A 70 -11.56 5.93 9.18
N ARG A 71 -10.76 6.79 8.56
CA ARG A 71 -11.20 7.51 7.37
C ARG A 71 -11.13 6.57 6.17
N VAL A 72 -12.29 6.18 5.66
CA VAL A 72 -12.39 5.44 4.41
C VAL A 72 -12.28 6.43 3.25
N LEU A 73 -11.42 6.13 2.28
CA LEU A 73 -11.17 6.97 1.11
C LEU A 73 -11.49 6.19 -0.16
N ASP A 74 -12.06 6.89 -1.14
CA ASP A 74 -12.02 6.43 -2.52
C ASP A 74 -10.58 6.53 -3.06
N GLU A 75 -10.18 5.58 -3.91
CA GLU A 75 -8.82 5.57 -4.48
C GLU A 75 -8.50 6.89 -5.23
N SER A 76 -9.51 7.51 -5.87
CA SER A 76 -9.35 8.78 -6.57
C SER A 76 -8.98 9.95 -5.65
N GLU A 77 -9.26 9.83 -4.36
CA GLU A 77 -8.93 10.83 -3.33
C GLU A 77 -7.57 10.52 -2.66
N ALA A 78 -7.08 9.29 -2.82
CA ALA A 78 -5.88 8.80 -2.16
C ALA A 78 -4.60 9.23 -2.89
N THR A 79 -4.06 10.38 -2.48
CA THR A 79 -2.70 10.77 -2.89
C THR A 79 -1.66 10.26 -1.89
N ARG A 80 -0.45 9.94 -2.37
CA ARG A 80 0.68 9.59 -1.48
C ARG A 80 0.91 10.67 -0.41
N ASN A 81 0.81 11.94 -0.78
CA ASN A 81 0.99 13.04 0.17
C ASN A 81 -0.10 13.04 1.25
N ALA A 82 -1.35 12.82 0.90
CA ALA A 82 -2.43 12.71 1.89
C ALA A 82 -2.18 11.55 2.88
N LEU A 83 -1.75 10.40 2.38
CA LEU A 83 -1.47 9.22 3.22
C LEU A 83 -0.28 9.42 4.17
N ILE A 84 0.75 10.15 3.73
CA ILE A 84 1.96 10.43 4.50
C ILE A 84 1.71 11.51 5.57
N LEU A 85 1.01 12.58 5.20
CA LEU A 85 0.86 13.78 6.02
C LEU A 85 -0.33 13.73 6.99
N SER A 86 -1.25 12.78 6.81
CA SER A 86 -2.38 12.62 7.72
C SER A 86 -1.96 11.94 9.03
N ASP A 87 -2.51 12.41 10.14
CA ASP A 87 -2.43 11.75 11.44
C ASP A 87 -3.56 10.72 11.65
N GLU A 88 -4.58 10.72 10.80
CA GLU A 88 -5.73 9.83 10.90
C GLU A 88 -5.41 8.46 10.26
N PRO A 89 -5.93 7.35 10.81
CA PRO A 89 -5.89 6.06 10.14
C PRO A 89 -6.77 6.10 8.88
N MET A 90 -6.21 5.70 7.74
CA MET A 90 -6.87 5.75 6.44
C MET A 90 -6.98 4.36 5.83
N LEU A 91 -8.15 4.02 5.30
CA LEU A 91 -8.42 2.77 4.58
C LEU A 91 -8.85 3.06 3.15
N ILE A 92 -8.24 2.35 2.21
CA ILE A 92 -8.67 2.28 0.81
C ILE A 92 -8.88 0.80 0.48
N SER A 93 -10.02 0.48 -0.12
CA SER A 93 -10.40 -0.90 -0.44
C SER A 93 -10.89 -1.01 -1.88
N GLY A 94 -10.60 -2.13 -2.53
CA GLY A 94 -11.07 -2.39 -3.89
C GLY A 94 -10.63 -3.75 -4.43
N THR A 95 -11.26 -4.22 -5.49
CA THR A 95 -10.82 -5.44 -6.20
C THR A 95 -9.58 -5.19 -7.05
N GLU A 96 -9.29 -3.92 -7.35
CA GLU A 96 -8.09 -3.47 -8.05
C GLU A 96 -7.72 -2.08 -7.53
N LEU A 97 -6.43 -1.84 -7.28
CA LEU A 97 -5.91 -0.56 -6.80
C LEU A 97 -4.66 -0.14 -7.60
N GLY A 98 -4.36 1.15 -7.62
CA GLY A 98 -3.14 1.70 -8.19
C GLY A 98 -1.89 1.15 -7.51
N ALA A 99 -1.06 0.42 -8.27
CA ALA A 99 0.07 -0.35 -7.75
C ALA A 99 1.10 0.52 -7.01
N ALA A 100 1.30 1.76 -7.46
CA ALA A 100 2.21 2.70 -6.82
C ALA A 100 1.71 3.19 -5.44
N LEU A 101 0.41 3.18 -5.19
CA LEU A 101 -0.17 3.61 -3.91
C LEU A 101 0.11 2.60 -2.78
N LEU A 102 0.18 1.32 -3.15
CA LEU A 102 0.34 0.19 -2.24
C LEU A 102 1.74 0.08 -1.64
N VAL A 103 2.74 0.71 -2.27
CA VAL A 103 4.13 0.60 -1.83
C VAL A 103 4.50 1.71 -0.83
N PRO A 104 5.08 1.35 0.34
CA PRO A 104 5.53 2.32 1.32
C PRO A 104 6.59 3.25 0.74
N PRO A 105 6.54 4.55 1.04
CA PRO A 105 7.55 5.51 0.59
C PRO A 105 8.98 5.21 1.06
N LYS A 106 9.15 4.52 2.20
CA LYS A 106 10.48 4.30 2.81
C LYS A 106 10.98 2.88 2.64
N ARG A 107 10.40 1.91 3.34
CA ARG A 107 10.83 0.51 3.31
C ARG A 107 9.69 -0.48 3.57
N ALA A 108 9.78 -1.66 2.95
CA ALA A 108 8.97 -2.85 3.25
C ALA A 108 9.81 -3.91 3.99
N TYR A 109 9.17 -4.70 4.84
CA TYR A 109 9.80 -5.79 5.58
C TYR A 109 9.67 -7.09 4.79
N PRO A 110 10.75 -7.63 4.18
CA PRO A 110 10.64 -8.73 3.23
C PRO A 110 10.03 -10.00 3.83
N ALA A 111 10.35 -10.35 5.08
CA ALA A 111 9.78 -11.52 5.78
C ALA A 111 8.31 -11.37 6.22
N ALA A 112 7.67 -10.24 5.90
CA ALA A 112 6.25 -9.97 6.18
C ALA A 112 5.48 -9.60 4.89
N CYS A 113 6.09 -9.81 3.73
CA CYS A 113 5.49 -9.54 2.42
C CYS A 113 5.25 -10.86 1.69
N ASP A 114 4.20 -10.88 0.88
CA ASP A 114 3.89 -11.99 -0.01
C ASP A 114 4.78 -11.90 -1.26
N GLU A 115 5.47 -12.99 -1.58
CA GLU A 115 6.45 -13.04 -2.67
C GLU A 115 5.79 -12.79 -4.04
N ASP A 116 4.69 -13.49 -4.32
CA ASP A 116 3.98 -13.40 -5.60
C ASP A 116 3.39 -12.01 -5.82
N PHE A 117 2.82 -11.41 -4.78
CA PHE A 117 2.31 -10.06 -4.84
C PHE A 117 3.43 -9.03 -5.11
N CYS A 118 4.57 -9.17 -4.44
CA CYS A 118 5.73 -8.30 -4.68
C CYS A 118 6.28 -8.47 -6.11
N ALA A 119 6.35 -9.71 -6.62
CA ALA A 119 6.80 -9.99 -7.98
C ALA A 119 5.88 -9.33 -9.02
N ARG A 120 4.56 -9.37 -8.81
CA ARG A 120 3.58 -8.68 -9.66
C ARG A 120 3.74 -7.16 -9.65
N LEU A 121 3.98 -6.55 -8.48
CA LEU A 121 4.29 -5.12 -8.38
C LEU A 121 5.56 -4.73 -9.13
N LEU A 122 6.63 -5.52 -8.99
CA LEU A 122 7.90 -5.30 -9.69
C LEU A 122 7.72 -5.45 -11.21
N ALA A 123 6.93 -6.43 -11.67
CA ALA A 123 6.61 -6.64 -13.08
C ALA A 123 5.81 -5.45 -13.69
N LEU A 124 5.03 -4.75 -12.86
CA LEU A 124 4.34 -3.50 -13.22
C LEU A 124 5.27 -2.27 -13.23
N GLY A 125 6.57 -2.45 -13.01
CA GLY A 125 7.55 -1.36 -12.95
C GLY A 125 7.52 -0.56 -11.64
N VAL A 126 6.82 -1.04 -10.61
CA VAL A 126 6.80 -0.40 -9.30
C VAL A 126 8.04 -0.78 -8.50
N HIS A 127 8.79 0.22 -8.04
CA HIS A 127 9.97 -0.02 -7.21
C HIS A 127 9.58 -0.26 -5.75
N ILE A 128 10.02 -1.39 -5.17
CA ILE A 128 9.89 -1.70 -3.75
C ILE A 128 11.29 -1.64 -3.10
N SER A 129 11.44 -0.82 -2.07
CA SER A 129 12.65 -0.81 -1.26
C SER A 129 12.47 -1.70 -0.03
N PHE A 130 13.24 -2.77 0.10
CA PHE A 130 13.19 -3.66 1.27
C PHE A 130 14.20 -3.26 2.36
N THR A 131 13.90 -3.60 3.61
CA THR A 131 14.90 -3.66 4.69
C THR A 131 15.81 -4.89 4.52
N THR A 132 16.82 -5.01 5.39
CA THR A 132 17.50 -6.29 5.60
C THR A 132 16.49 -7.37 5.98
N PHE A 133 16.72 -8.60 5.51
CA PHE A 133 15.89 -9.74 5.86
C PHE A 133 16.10 -10.13 7.33
N GLU A 134 15.00 -10.21 8.06
CA GLU A 134 14.95 -10.68 9.44
C GLU A 134 13.76 -11.63 9.55
N ALA A 135 14.00 -12.87 9.99
CA ALA A 135 12.94 -13.86 10.12
C ALA A 135 11.85 -13.37 11.10
N ARG A 136 10.59 -13.64 10.75
CA ARG A 136 9.41 -13.26 11.55
C ARG A 136 8.53 -14.48 11.78
N PRO A 137 7.73 -14.53 12.86
CA PRO A 137 6.75 -15.58 13.04
C PRO A 137 5.76 -15.59 11.87
N GLU A 138 5.47 -16.78 11.36
CA GLU A 138 4.42 -16.97 10.36
C GLU A 138 3.07 -16.66 10.98
N LYS A 139 2.34 -15.73 10.36
CA LYS A 139 0.96 -15.42 10.69
C LYS A 139 0.26 -14.81 9.48
N PRO A 140 -1.07 -14.94 9.35
CA PRO A 140 -1.79 -14.37 8.21
C PRO A 140 -1.64 -12.84 8.12
N PHE A 141 -1.68 -12.14 9.26
CA PHE A 141 -1.64 -10.68 9.30
C PHE A 141 -0.47 -10.13 10.12
N HIS A 142 0.42 -9.38 9.47
CA HIS A 142 1.57 -8.75 10.11
C HIS A 142 1.26 -7.39 10.72
N GLY A 143 0.34 -6.63 10.11
CA GLY A 143 -0.17 -5.35 10.61
C GLY A 143 -1.59 -5.45 11.17
N LEU A 144 -2.15 -4.29 11.54
CA LEU A 144 -3.56 -4.17 11.94
C LEU A 144 -4.46 -4.17 10.71
N ARG A 145 -5.61 -4.82 10.82
CA ARG A 145 -6.68 -4.67 9.82
C ARG A 145 -7.62 -3.57 10.27
N ALA A 146 -8.27 -2.91 9.31
CA ALA A 146 -9.28 -1.92 9.67
C ALA A 146 -10.47 -2.57 10.38
N SER A 147 -10.78 -3.84 10.05
CA SER A 147 -11.78 -4.67 10.72
C SER A 147 -11.43 -5.01 12.19
N ASP A 148 -10.17 -4.83 12.62
CA ASP A 148 -9.75 -5.00 14.02
C ASP A 148 -9.97 -3.74 14.89
N LEU A 149 -10.43 -2.65 14.27
CA LEU A 149 -10.76 -1.41 14.95
C LEU A 149 -12.24 -1.40 15.35
N PRO A 150 -12.56 -0.84 16.53
CA PRO A 150 -13.95 -0.71 16.94
C PRO A 150 -14.72 0.05 15.86
N ALA A 151 -15.91 -0.45 15.49
CA ALA A 151 -16.79 0.25 14.57
C ALA A 151 -16.99 1.70 15.06
N PRO A 152 -17.01 2.69 14.16
CA PRO A 152 -17.33 4.06 14.56
C PRO A 152 -18.64 4.01 15.35
N SER A 153 -18.63 4.58 16.55
CA SER A 153 -19.85 4.73 17.31
C SER A 153 -20.76 5.63 16.49
N LEU A 154 -21.74 5.04 15.83
CA LEU A 154 -22.88 5.76 15.27
C LEU A 154 -23.48 6.54 16.43
N ARG A 155 -23.14 7.82 16.55
CA ARG A 155 -23.88 8.69 17.47
C ARG A 155 -25.30 8.82 16.91
N PRO A 156 -26.33 8.59 17.73
CA PRO A 156 -27.71 8.81 17.32
C PRO A 156 -27.98 10.27 16.95
#